data_AF-M4BFI9-F1
#
_entry.id   AF-M4BFI9-F1
#
_cell.length_a   1.000
_cell.length_b   1.000
_cell.length_c   1.000
_cell.angle_alpha   90.00
_cell.angle_beta   90.00
_cell.angle_gamma   90.00
#
_symmetry.space_group_name_H-M   'P 1'
#
loop_
_entity.id
_entity.type
_entity.pdbx_description
1 polymer ?
#
loop_
_entity_poly.entity_id
_entity_poly.type
_entity_poly.pdbx_seq_one_letter_code
_entity_poly.pdbx_strand_id
1 'polypeptide(L)'
;MALLVENGPCHVLPDLSTRLNPYSWTNESNVVWLDQPTAVGFTYGDERDLDNSEDTVSENIFYFLQGFLAKHPELAGRDFYITGESYGGHYVPVAAHYVWEQNKVNVGTPQHINLKGIAIGNGLTQAAIQAPHYVDMAEKNAYDIKLVDDSQLAQMKVDAPVCGAILAQCPRNATACFDGIEFCTDRLFAPLLTANRNPYDIRMPCTRMDDPTKCYDISAVSKYLDAPNVRDSLGVDSKHAGAWQECNVEVNVAFYMTADIVKPFNTYVSDLLNDDLRVLIYAGDADLVCNWSDSMRHLRRYTRRAMARTGASRGRSTTS
;
A
#
# COMPACT_ATOMS: atom_id res chain seq x y z
N MET A 1 1.02 -6.88 10.35
CA MET A 1 0.43 -5.69 11.02
C MET A 1 -1.11 -5.74 11.01
N ALA A 2 -1.77 -5.59 9.86
CA ALA A 2 -3.23 -5.44 9.73
C ALA A 2 -4.12 -6.43 10.53
N LEU A 3 -3.73 -7.70 10.62
CA LEU A 3 -4.49 -8.72 11.36
C LEU A 3 -4.72 -8.35 12.84
N LEU A 4 -3.77 -7.68 13.50
CA LEU A 4 -3.84 -7.41 14.95
C LEU A 4 -4.11 -5.94 15.29
N VAL A 5 -3.99 -5.03 14.34
CA VAL A 5 -4.13 -3.59 14.60
C VAL A 5 -5.26 -2.91 13.82
N GLU A 6 -5.73 -3.52 12.74
CA GLU A 6 -6.68 -2.88 11.82
C GLU A 6 -7.95 -3.72 11.67
N ASN A 7 -7.95 -4.67 10.73
CA ASN A 7 -9.16 -5.32 10.21
C ASN A 7 -9.30 -6.80 10.57
N GLY A 8 -8.36 -7.37 11.30
CA GLY A 8 -8.46 -8.75 11.77
C GLY A 8 -9.39 -8.93 12.97
N PRO A 9 -9.61 -10.20 13.39
CA PRO A 9 -10.66 -10.57 14.33
C PRO A 9 -10.39 -10.15 15.77
N CYS A 10 -9.15 -9.80 16.08
CA CYS A 10 -8.72 -9.47 17.44
C CYS A 10 -7.69 -8.34 17.43
N HIS A 11 -7.64 -7.59 18.52
CA HIS A 11 -6.56 -6.66 18.84
C HIS A 11 -5.73 -7.17 20.01
N VAL A 12 -4.42 -6.97 19.96
CA VAL A 12 -3.52 -7.20 21.10
C VAL A 12 -3.59 -6.03 22.07
N LEU A 13 -3.75 -6.32 23.35
CA LEU A 13 -3.77 -5.33 24.43
C LEU A 13 -2.38 -5.18 25.08
N PRO A 14 -2.12 -4.11 25.85
CA PRO A 14 -0.82 -3.89 26.49
C PRO A 14 -0.38 -5.00 27.46
N ASP A 15 -1.33 -5.76 28.01
CA ASP A 15 -1.08 -6.93 28.88
C ASP A 15 -0.85 -8.24 28.09
N LEU A 16 -0.73 -8.14 26.77
CA LEU A 16 -0.57 -9.24 25.81
C LEU A 16 -1.79 -10.18 25.71
N SER A 17 -2.94 -9.80 26.27
CA SER A 17 -4.21 -10.47 25.98
C SER A 17 -4.79 -10.00 24.64
N THR A 18 -5.82 -10.70 24.16
CA THR A 18 -6.53 -10.32 22.93
C THR A 18 -7.97 -9.92 23.21
N ARG A 19 -8.46 -8.94 22.44
CA ARG A 19 -9.86 -8.48 22.47
C ARG A 19 -10.47 -8.60 21.08
N LEU A 20 -11.67 -9.18 20.99
CA LEU A 20 -12.38 -9.30 19.73
C LEU A 20 -12.64 -7.93 19.09
N ASN A 21 -12.46 -7.87 17.78
CA ASN A 21 -12.80 -6.74 16.94
C ASN A 21 -14.20 -6.95 16.34
N PRO A 22 -15.23 -6.19 16.78
CA PRO A 22 -16.58 -6.33 16.25
C PRO A 22 -16.71 -5.87 14.79
N TYR A 23 -15.71 -5.17 14.24
CA TYR A 23 -15.67 -4.65 12.88
C TYR A 23 -14.71 -5.42 11.97
N SER A 24 -14.32 -6.63 12.35
CA SER A 24 -13.39 -7.42 11.56
C SER A 24 -13.95 -7.75 10.17
N TRP A 25 -13.07 -7.74 9.17
CA TRP A 25 -13.40 -8.17 7.81
C TRP A 25 -13.77 -9.65 7.73
N THR A 26 -13.41 -10.46 8.73
CA THR A 26 -13.81 -11.87 8.79
C THR A 26 -15.30 -12.08 9.06
N ASN A 27 -16.04 -11.02 9.42
CA ASN A 27 -17.50 -11.11 9.60
C ASN A 27 -18.23 -11.36 8.28
N GLU A 28 -17.66 -10.93 7.15
CA GLU A 28 -18.29 -10.97 5.82
C GLU A 28 -17.45 -11.72 4.78
N SER A 29 -16.23 -12.16 5.13
CA SER A 29 -15.29 -12.77 4.18
C SER A 29 -14.31 -13.75 4.85
N ASN A 30 -13.68 -14.60 4.04
CA ASN A 30 -12.48 -15.33 4.47
C ASN A 30 -11.27 -14.48 4.08
N VAL A 31 -10.45 -14.11 5.07
CA VAL A 31 -9.31 -13.20 4.86
C VAL A 31 -8.01 -13.95 5.09
N VAL A 32 -7.07 -13.76 4.16
CA VAL A 32 -5.69 -14.24 4.28
C VAL A 32 -4.79 -13.02 4.45
N TRP A 33 -4.08 -12.96 5.57
CA TRP A 33 -3.01 -11.99 5.77
C TRP A 33 -1.69 -12.67 5.45
N LEU A 34 -1.01 -12.15 4.43
CA LEU A 34 0.24 -12.69 3.93
C LEU A 34 1.38 -11.75 4.31
N ASP A 35 2.36 -12.25 5.08
CA ASP A 35 3.65 -11.59 5.23
C ASP A 35 4.44 -11.81 3.92
N GLN A 36 4.72 -10.72 3.22
CA GLN A 36 5.46 -10.71 1.95
C GLN A 36 6.21 -9.37 1.82
N PRO A 37 7.33 -9.32 1.08
CA PRO A 37 8.04 -10.42 0.40
C PRO A 37 8.85 -11.34 1.34
N THR A 38 9.71 -12.20 0.77
CA THR A 38 10.71 -12.97 1.52
C THR A 38 11.44 -12.10 2.55
N ALA A 39 11.65 -12.61 3.76
CA ALA A 39 12.25 -11.93 4.92
C ALA A 39 11.38 -10.89 5.65
N VAL A 40 10.10 -10.73 5.29
CA VAL A 40 9.13 -9.91 6.05
C VAL A 40 8.39 -10.75 7.09
N GLY A 41 8.27 -10.22 8.31
CA GLY A 41 7.49 -10.83 9.38
C GLY A 41 7.96 -12.24 9.73
N PHE A 42 7.11 -13.25 9.51
CA PHE A 42 7.50 -14.66 9.66
C PHE A 42 7.92 -15.36 8.37
N THR A 43 7.90 -14.68 7.23
CA THR A 43 8.31 -15.25 5.94
C THR A 43 9.82 -15.28 5.84
N TYR A 44 10.37 -16.42 5.42
CA TYR A 44 11.80 -16.66 5.23
C TYR A 44 12.05 -17.41 3.92
N GLY A 45 13.27 -17.34 3.41
CA GLY A 45 13.69 -17.96 2.17
C GLY A 45 15.22 -17.94 2.03
N ASP A 46 15.73 -18.44 0.91
CA ASP A 46 17.16 -18.32 0.58
C ASP A 46 17.50 -16.84 0.28
N GLU A 47 18.72 -16.39 0.56
CA GLU A 47 19.16 -15.03 0.23
C GLU A 47 19.06 -14.73 -1.28
N ARG A 48 19.09 -15.78 -2.11
CA ARG A 48 18.92 -15.68 -3.57
C ARG A 48 17.47 -15.43 -4.00
N ASP A 49 16.51 -15.68 -3.11
CA ASP A 49 15.07 -15.50 -3.32
C ASP A 49 14.56 -14.18 -2.66
N LEU A 50 15.48 -13.26 -2.34
CA LEU A 50 15.12 -11.94 -1.85
C LEU A 50 14.56 -11.09 -2.99
N ASP A 51 13.29 -10.72 -2.86
CA ASP A 51 12.60 -9.87 -3.82
C ASP A 51 13.10 -8.43 -3.70
N ASN A 52 13.49 -7.85 -4.83
CA ASN A 52 13.87 -6.44 -4.94
C ASN A 52 13.06 -5.67 -6.00
N SER A 53 12.05 -6.33 -6.58
CA SER A 53 11.12 -5.76 -7.54
C SER A 53 9.75 -6.44 -7.52
N GLU A 54 8.78 -5.72 -8.04
CA GLU A 54 7.38 -6.08 -8.09
C GLU A 54 7.14 -7.28 -9.00
N ASP A 55 7.99 -7.45 -10.02
CA ASP A 55 7.95 -8.62 -10.91
C ASP A 55 8.13 -9.91 -10.09
N THR A 56 9.13 -9.95 -9.20
CA THR A 56 9.38 -11.10 -8.32
C THR A 56 8.30 -11.27 -7.24
N VAL A 57 7.81 -10.16 -6.67
CA VAL A 57 6.73 -10.20 -5.65
C VAL A 57 5.45 -10.79 -6.21
N SER A 58 5.04 -10.36 -7.41
CA SER A 58 3.78 -10.79 -8.01
C SER A 58 3.78 -12.27 -8.38
N GLU A 59 4.91 -12.79 -8.87
CA GLU A 59 5.11 -14.21 -9.14
C GLU A 59 5.04 -15.03 -7.84
N ASN A 60 5.73 -14.59 -6.79
CA ASN A 60 5.72 -15.27 -5.48
C ASN A 60 4.33 -15.32 -4.85
N ILE A 61 3.57 -14.21 -4.91
CA ILE A 61 2.18 -14.16 -4.44
C ILE A 61 1.32 -15.14 -5.25
N PHE A 62 1.47 -15.20 -6.57
CA PHE A 62 0.72 -16.14 -7.40
C PHE A 62 1.00 -17.59 -7.00
N TYR A 63 2.27 -17.98 -6.86
CA TYR A 63 2.60 -19.36 -6.47
C TYR A 63 2.24 -19.70 -5.03
N PHE A 64 2.28 -18.73 -4.11
CA PHE A 64 1.68 -18.88 -2.79
C PHE A 64 0.18 -19.21 -2.91
N LEU A 65 -0.58 -18.46 -3.72
CA LEU A 65 -2.01 -18.70 -3.92
C LEU A 65 -2.27 -20.08 -4.54
N GLN A 66 -1.44 -20.54 -5.48
CA GLN A 66 -1.53 -21.89 -6.03
C GLN A 66 -1.36 -22.96 -4.94
N GLY A 67 -0.32 -22.83 -4.11
CA GLY A 67 -0.07 -23.75 -3.00
C GLY A 67 -1.16 -23.70 -1.92
N PHE A 68 -1.65 -22.50 -1.61
CA PHE A 68 -2.74 -22.28 -0.66
C PHE A 68 -4.04 -22.96 -1.14
N LEU A 69 -4.47 -22.70 -2.37
CA LEU A 69 -5.69 -23.30 -2.94
C LEU A 69 -5.57 -24.81 -3.14
N ALA A 70 -4.37 -25.34 -3.40
CA ALA A 70 -4.14 -26.79 -3.43
C ALA A 70 -4.31 -27.44 -2.06
N LYS A 71 -3.94 -26.75 -0.97
CA LYS A 71 -4.18 -27.21 0.42
C LYS A 71 -5.60 -26.96 0.91
N HIS A 72 -6.28 -25.96 0.34
CA HIS A 72 -7.62 -25.51 0.70
C HIS A 72 -8.59 -25.58 -0.50
N PRO A 73 -8.85 -26.77 -1.07
CA PRO A 73 -9.70 -26.93 -2.24
C PRO A 73 -11.15 -26.47 -1.99
N GLU A 74 -11.61 -26.40 -0.74
CA GLU A 74 -12.91 -25.86 -0.33
C GLU A 74 -13.08 -24.35 -0.60
N LEU A 75 -11.98 -23.65 -0.87
CA LEU A 75 -11.96 -22.24 -1.23
C LEU A 75 -11.86 -22.01 -2.75
N ALA A 76 -11.60 -23.07 -3.53
CA ALA A 76 -11.46 -22.96 -4.98
C ALA A 76 -12.74 -22.41 -5.65
N GLY A 77 -12.56 -21.53 -6.63
CA GLY A 77 -13.66 -20.91 -7.38
C GLY A 77 -14.43 -19.78 -6.66
N ARG A 78 -14.16 -19.54 -5.38
CA ARG A 78 -14.75 -18.39 -4.66
C ARG A 78 -14.29 -17.07 -5.27
N ASP A 79 -15.14 -16.05 -5.16
CA ASP A 79 -14.77 -14.68 -5.53
C ASP A 79 -13.53 -14.26 -4.75
N PHE A 80 -12.48 -13.88 -5.46
CA PHE A 80 -11.20 -13.53 -4.90
C PHE A 80 -10.91 -12.05 -5.13
N TYR A 81 -10.39 -11.38 -4.10
CA TYR A 81 -9.97 -9.99 -4.16
C TYR A 81 -8.60 -9.84 -3.52
N ILE A 82 -7.80 -8.92 -4.06
CA ILE A 82 -6.50 -8.56 -3.48
C ILE A 82 -6.64 -7.15 -2.89
N THR A 83 -6.29 -7.00 -1.62
CA THR A 83 -6.43 -5.74 -0.91
C THR A 83 -5.14 -5.36 -0.20
N GLY A 84 -4.85 -4.07 -0.09
CA GLY A 84 -3.65 -3.57 0.57
C GLY A 84 -3.72 -2.08 0.88
N GLU A 85 -2.75 -1.61 1.65
CA GLU A 85 -2.63 -0.22 2.10
C GLU A 85 -1.22 0.32 1.85
N SER A 86 -1.06 1.64 1.69
CA SER A 86 0.24 2.30 1.59
C SER A 86 1.04 1.81 0.37
N TYR A 87 2.20 1.18 0.57
CA TYR A 87 2.95 0.52 -0.51
C TYR A 87 2.19 -0.68 -1.12
N GLY A 88 1.12 -1.15 -0.46
CA GLY A 88 0.12 -2.00 -1.07
C GLY A 88 -0.52 -1.40 -2.33
N GLY A 89 -0.43 -0.08 -2.53
CA GLY A 89 -0.79 0.55 -3.81
C GLY A 89 0.13 0.21 -4.98
N HIS A 90 1.31 -0.34 -4.73
CA HIS A 90 2.22 -0.96 -5.72
C HIS A 90 1.96 -2.46 -5.79
N TYR A 91 1.99 -3.15 -4.64
CA TYR A 91 1.85 -4.62 -4.60
C TYR A 91 0.51 -5.12 -5.16
N VAL A 92 -0.60 -4.47 -4.80
CA VAL A 92 -1.94 -4.94 -5.16
C VAL A 92 -2.18 -4.89 -6.67
N PRO A 93 -1.91 -3.78 -7.39
CA PRO A 93 -2.04 -3.77 -8.84
C PRO A 93 -1.17 -4.81 -9.54
N VAL A 94 0.08 -4.99 -9.11
CA VAL A 94 1.02 -5.89 -9.77
C VAL A 94 0.62 -7.35 -9.53
N ALA A 95 0.33 -7.74 -8.29
CA ALA A 95 -0.13 -9.09 -7.97
C ALA A 95 -1.44 -9.44 -8.69
N ALA A 96 -2.39 -8.51 -8.74
CA ALA A 96 -3.66 -8.70 -9.44
C ALA A 96 -3.48 -8.80 -10.96
N HIS A 97 -2.56 -8.01 -11.52
CA HIS A 97 -2.22 -8.07 -12.95
C HIS A 97 -1.57 -9.39 -13.33
N TYR A 98 -0.61 -9.87 -12.53
CA TYR A 98 -0.01 -11.18 -12.75
C TYR A 98 -1.05 -12.31 -12.70
N VAL A 99 -1.92 -12.33 -11.67
CA VAL A 99 -3.03 -13.29 -11.58
C VAL A 99 -3.95 -13.20 -12.80
N TRP A 100 -4.28 -11.97 -13.24
CA TRP A 100 -5.09 -11.73 -14.42
C TRP A 100 -4.45 -12.26 -15.71
N GLU A 101 -3.15 -12.07 -15.91
CA GLU A 101 -2.42 -12.63 -17.04
C GLU A 101 -2.39 -14.16 -17.00
N GLN A 102 -2.12 -14.75 -15.83
CA GLN A 102 -2.13 -16.20 -15.65
C GLN A 102 -3.52 -16.80 -15.90
N ASN A 103 -4.59 -16.13 -15.50
CA ASN A 103 -5.95 -16.61 -15.75
C ASN A 103 -6.28 -16.75 -17.24
N LYS A 104 -5.72 -15.90 -18.12
CA LYS A 104 -5.94 -15.98 -19.57
C LYS A 104 -5.39 -17.24 -20.21
N VAL A 105 -4.31 -17.78 -19.65
CA VAL A 105 -3.66 -19.01 -20.16
C VAL A 105 -4.08 -20.26 -19.40
N ASN A 106 -4.70 -20.12 -18.22
CA ASN A 106 -5.13 -21.21 -17.35
C ASN A 106 -6.65 -21.43 -17.36
N VAL A 107 -7.36 -21.01 -18.41
CA VAL A 107 -8.83 -21.14 -18.47
C VAL A 107 -9.26 -22.61 -18.30
N GLY A 108 -10.10 -22.87 -17.31
CA GLY A 108 -10.64 -24.20 -17.03
C GLY A 108 -9.68 -25.15 -16.30
N THR A 109 -8.51 -24.67 -15.87
CA THR A 109 -7.57 -25.47 -15.08
C THR A 109 -7.70 -25.15 -13.57
N PRO A 110 -7.21 -26.02 -12.68
CA PRO A 110 -7.16 -25.73 -11.25
C PRO A 110 -6.33 -24.49 -10.89
N GLN A 111 -5.45 -24.03 -11.80
CA GLN A 111 -4.62 -22.85 -11.59
C GLN A 111 -5.37 -21.53 -11.77
N HIS A 112 -6.57 -21.56 -12.36
CA HIS A 112 -7.40 -20.37 -12.54
C HIS A 112 -7.94 -19.85 -11.20
N ILE A 113 -7.63 -18.59 -10.89
CA ILE A 113 -8.11 -17.89 -9.68
C ILE A 113 -9.28 -16.99 -10.08
N ASN A 114 -10.43 -17.10 -9.42
CA ASN A 114 -11.62 -16.29 -9.72
C ASN A 114 -11.49 -14.84 -9.20
N LEU A 115 -10.51 -14.10 -9.71
CA LEU A 115 -10.20 -12.71 -9.36
C LEU A 115 -11.33 -11.78 -9.82
N LYS A 116 -11.94 -11.07 -8.87
CA LYS A 116 -13.07 -10.16 -9.10
C LYS A 116 -12.73 -8.69 -8.97
N GLY A 117 -11.62 -8.35 -8.32
CA GLY A 117 -11.21 -6.97 -8.15
C GLY A 117 -10.14 -6.76 -7.10
N ILE A 118 -9.83 -5.49 -6.90
CA ILE A 118 -8.84 -5.02 -5.95
C ILE A 118 -9.39 -3.88 -5.08
N ALA A 119 -8.85 -3.74 -3.87
CA ALA A 119 -9.09 -2.58 -3.02
C ALA A 119 -7.78 -2.01 -2.47
N ILE A 120 -7.57 -0.71 -2.60
CA ILE A 120 -6.35 -0.03 -2.16
C ILE A 120 -6.73 1.10 -1.21
N GLY A 121 -6.35 0.97 0.06
CA GLY A 121 -6.49 1.99 1.08
C GLY A 121 -5.25 2.88 1.11
N ASN A 122 -5.39 4.21 1.20
CA ASN A 122 -4.26 5.14 1.41
C ASN A 122 -3.00 4.74 0.62
N GLY A 123 -3.16 4.47 -0.68
CA GLY A 123 -2.14 3.78 -1.46
C GLY A 123 -1.25 4.72 -2.27
N LEU A 124 0.04 4.42 -2.34
CA LEU A 124 0.94 4.94 -3.36
C LEU A 124 0.86 4.02 -4.57
N THR A 125 0.46 4.53 -5.73
CA THR A 125 0.33 3.74 -6.98
C THR A 125 1.03 4.43 -8.16
N GLN A 126 1.20 5.75 -8.12
CA GLN A 126 2.05 6.48 -9.05
C GLN A 126 2.58 7.78 -8.42
N ALA A 127 3.83 7.74 -7.93
CA ALA A 127 4.47 8.88 -7.26
C ALA A 127 4.48 10.16 -8.11
N ALA A 128 4.73 10.06 -9.42
CA ALA A 128 4.75 11.22 -10.33
C ALA A 128 3.43 12.02 -10.37
N ILE A 129 2.31 11.39 -9.97
CA ILE A 129 1.02 12.06 -9.83
C ILE A 129 0.79 12.49 -8.39
N GLN A 130 1.14 11.65 -7.42
CA GLN A 130 0.74 11.80 -6.02
C GLN A 130 1.66 12.76 -5.26
N ALA A 131 2.98 12.63 -5.37
CA ALA A 131 3.93 13.44 -4.60
C ALA A 131 3.76 14.97 -4.76
N PRO A 132 3.42 15.52 -5.95
CA PRO A 132 3.11 16.94 -6.09
C PRO A 132 1.96 17.44 -5.20
N HIS A 133 1.07 16.55 -4.77
CA HIS A 133 -0.15 16.89 -4.03
C HIS A 133 0.01 16.88 -2.50
N TYR A 134 1.22 16.63 -1.98
CA TYR A 134 1.56 16.98 -0.59
C TYR A 134 1.28 18.46 -0.28
N VAL A 135 1.43 19.35 -1.28
CA VAL A 135 1.09 20.78 -1.14
C VAL A 135 -0.39 21.00 -0.84
N ASP A 136 -1.28 20.13 -1.30
CA ASP A 136 -2.72 20.28 -1.09
C ASP A 136 -3.06 20.12 0.40
N MET A 137 -2.40 19.20 1.11
CA MET A 137 -2.57 19.00 2.56
C MET A 137 -2.03 20.17 3.39
N ALA A 138 -0.94 20.80 2.93
CA ALA A 138 -0.41 22.04 3.51
C ALA A 138 -1.30 23.25 3.25
N GLU A 139 -1.90 23.35 2.06
CA GLU A 139 -2.80 24.44 1.71
C GLU A 139 -4.14 24.33 2.45
N LYS A 140 -4.73 23.13 2.44
CA LYS A 140 -6.03 22.87 3.05
C LYS A 140 -6.23 21.39 3.36
N ASN A 141 -6.28 21.06 4.64
CA ASN A 141 -6.79 19.77 5.13
C ASN A 141 -8.17 19.94 5.80
N ALA A 142 -8.87 18.84 6.05
CA ALA A 142 -10.21 18.83 6.62
C ALA A 142 -10.29 19.27 8.10
N TYR A 143 -9.13 19.51 8.72
CA TYR A 143 -8.98 19.69 10.16
C TYR A 143 -8.44 21.06 10.56
N ASP A 144 -8.25 21.96 9.59
CA ASP A 144 -7.67 23.31 9.78
C ASP A 144 -6.31 23.29 10.52
N ILE A 145 -5.54 22.20 10.38
CA ILE A 145 -4.23 22.05 10.99
C ILE A 145 -3.19 22.74 10.11
N LYS A 146 -2.51 23.75 10.63
CA LYS A 146 -1.39 24.40 9.94
C LYS A 146 -0.15 23.51 9.99
N LEU A 147 0.23 22.92 8.85
CA LEU A 147 1.39 22.02 8.72
C LEU A 147 2.69 22.75 8.35
N VAL A 148 2.58 23.93 7.73
CA VAL A 148 3.72 24.75 7.29
C VAL A 148 3.37 26.23 7.42
N ASP A 149 4.38 27.10 7.46
CA ASP A 149 4.17 28.55 7.38
C ASP A 149 3.86 29.03 5.95
N ASP A 150 3.47 30.30 5.82
CA ASP A 150 3.01 30.87 4.56
C ASP A 150 4.12 30.96 3.51
N SER A 151 5.38 31.10 3.95
CA SER A 151 6.56 31.15 3.08
C SER A 151 6.90 29.76 2.55
N GLN A 152 6.84 28.75 3.41
CA GLN A 152 7.00 27.35 3.05
C GLN A 152 5.90 26.92 2.08
N LEU A 153 4.63 27.25 2.36
CA LEU A 153 3.51 26.95 1.46
C LEU A 153 3.69 27.60 0.08
N ALA A 154 4.13 28.87 0.02
CA ALA A 154 4.39 29.54 -1.24
C ALA A 154 5.48 28.83 -2.06
N GLN A 155 6.55 28.37 -1.39
CA GLN A 155 7.63 27.63 -2.05
C GLN A 155 7.18 26.23 -2.50
N MET A 156 6.43 25.49 -1.68
CA MET A 156 5.88 24.19 -2.04
C MET A 156 5.00 24.26 -3.29
N LYS A 157 4.23 25.35 -3.47
CA LYS A 157 3.42 25.56 -4.68
C LYS A 157 4.26 25.72 -5.95
N VAL A 158 5.47 26.28 -5.84
CA VAL A 158 6.44 26.38 -6.94
C VAL A 158 7.09 25.03 -7.21
N ASP A 159 7.45 24.30 -6.15
CA ASP A 159 8.18 23.03 -6.24
C ASP A 159 7.30 21.85 -6.68
N ALA A 160 6.00 21.87 -6.36
CA ALA A 160 5.05 20.81 -6.71
C ALA A 160 5.04 20.42 -8.20
N PRO A 161 4.87 21.35 -9.17
CA PRO A 161 4.93 20.99 -10.59
C PRO A 161 6.32 20.51 -11.03
N VAL A 162 7.40 20.98 -10.40
CA VAL A 162 8.78 20.55 -10.70
C VAL A 162 8.99 19.10 -10.26
N CYS A 163 8.58 18.75 -9.04
CA CYS A 163 8.57 17.39 -8.51
C CYS A 163 7.89 16.41 -9.49
N GLY A 164 6.66 16.74 -9.92
CA GLY A 164 5.92 15.90 -10.87
C GLY A 164 6.61 15.78 -12.24
N ALA A 165 7.24 16.85 -12.73
CA ALA A 165 7.92 16.88 -14.02
C ALA A 165 9.24 16.08 -14.02
N ILE A 166 9.98 16.08 -12.91
CA ILE A 166 11.18 15.23 -12.76
C ILE A 166 10.76 13.77 -12.71
N LEU A 167 9.83 13.42 -11.81
CA LEU A 167 9.34 12.04 -11.67
C LEU A 167 8.72 11.47 -12.96
N ALA A 168 8.06 12.29 -13.77
CA ALA A 168 7.50 11.86 -15.04
C ALA A 168 8.56 11.40 -16.07
N GLN A 169 9.83 11.78 -15.89
CA GLN A 169 10.93 11.36 -16.76
C GLN A 169 11.54 10.02 -16.34
N CYS A 170 11.29 9.56 -15.11
CA CYS A 170 11.85 8.34 -14.56
C CYS A 170 11.75 7.11 -15.50
N PRO A 171 10.60 6.82 -16.15
CA PRO A 171 10.50 5.66 -17.06
C PRO A 171 11.46 5.65 -18.25
N ARG A 172 12.09 6.80 -18.56
CA ARG A 172 13.05 6.96 -19.66
C ARG A 172 14.43 7.43 -19.20
N ASN A 173 14.58 7.73 -17.92
CA ASN A 173 15.79 8.31 -17.32
C ASN A 173 15.92 7.85 -15.87
N ALA A 174 16.78 6.88 -15.62
CA ALA A 174 16.99 6.32 -14.28
C ALA A 174 17.45 7.36 -13.26
N THR A 175 18.25 8.34 -13.66
CA THR A 175 18.71 9.42 -12.76
C THR A 175 17.53 10.28 -12.30
N ALA A 176 16.57 10.55 -13.19
CA ALA A 176 15.36 11.31 -12.83
C ALA A 176 14.46 10.59 -11.81
N CYS A 177 14.60 9.27 -11.65
CA CYS A 177 13.90 8.55 -10.60
C CYS A 177 14.40 8.99 -9.22
N PHE A 178 15.72 8.92 -8.98
CA PHE A 178 16.33 9.28 -7.71
C PHE A 178 16.27 10.79 -7.45
N ASP A 179 16.64 11.61 -8.44
CA ASP A 179 16.56 13.08 -8.33
C ASP A 179 15.13 13.52 -8.01
N GLY A 180 14.13 12.86 -8.61
CA GLY A 180 12.73 13.16 -8.36
C GLY A 180 12.30 12.76 -6.95
N ILE A 181 12.69 11.57 -6.45
CA ILE A 181 12.39 11.14 -5.08
C ILE A 181 12.98 12.11 -4.08
N GLU A 182 14.27 12.43 -4.21
CA GLU A 182 14.99 13.35 -3.32
C GLU A 182 14.34 14.73 -3.36
N PHE A 183 14.12 15.29 -4.55
CA PHE A 183 13.49 16.60 -4.70
C PHE A 183 12.10 16.65 -4.07
N CYS A 184 11.23 15.69 -4.36
CA CYS A 184 9.87 15.67 -3.82
C CYS A 184 9.88 15.48 -2.30
N THR A 185 10.76 14.63 -1.77
CA THR A 185 10.89 14.39 -0.33
C THR A 185 11.34 15.67 0.37
N ASP A 186 12.42 16.29 -0.09
CA ASP A 186 13.01 17.45 0.58
C ASP A 186 12.15 18.70 0.46
N ARG A 187 11.51 18.90 -0.70
CA ARG A 187 10.78 20.14 -1.00
C ARG A 187 9.31 20.11 -0.62
N LEU A 188 8.70 18.92 -0.60
CA LEU A 188 7.26 18.80 -0.37
C LEU A 188 6.91 17.99 0.88
N PHE A 189 7.66 16.92 1.19
CA PHE A 189 7.30 16.08 2.33
C PHE A 189 7.97 16.53 3.64
N ALA A 190 9.30 16.71 3.65
CA ALA A 190 10.07 17.08 4.82
C ALA A 190 9.59 18.36 5.53
N PRO A 191 9.17 19.44 4.83
CA PRO A 191 8.63 20.63 5.49
C PRO A 191 7.40 20.34 6.36
N LEU A 192 6.54 19.41 5.93
CA LEU A 192 5.31 19.06 6.65
C LEU A 192 5.61 18.36 8.00
N LEU A 193 6.73 17.64 8.08
CA LEU A 193 7.15 16.93 9.29
C LEU A 193 7.55 17.90 10.42
N THR A 194 7.88 19.15 10.11
CA THR A 194 8.24 20.17 11.11
C THR A 194 7.09 20.55 12.04
N ALA A 195 5.84 20.22 11.66
CA ALA A 195 4.66 20.40 12.49
C ALA A 195 4.55 19.41 13.67
N ASN A 196 5.47 18.43 13.77
CA ASN A 196 5.47 17.37 14.79
C ASN A 196 4.12 16.63 14.88
N ARG A 197 3.47 16.44 13.73
CA ARG A 197 2.27 15.63 13.58
C ARG A 197 2.65 14.23 13.12
N ASN A 198 1.84 13.24 13.50
CA ASN A 198 1.98 11.90 12.97
C ASN A 198 1.69 11.95 11.46
N PRO A 199 2.63 11.57 10.57
CA PRO A 199 2.37 11.62 9.14
C PRO A 199 1.29 10.62 8.69
N TYR A 200 0.96 9.62 9.50
CA TYR A 200 -0.16 8.70 9.23
C TYR A 200 -1.51 9.19 9.79
N ASP A 201 -1.50 10.22 10.64
CA ASP A 201 -2.70 10.90 11.13
C ASP A 201 -2.34 12.30 11.65
N ILE A 202 -2.59 13.34 10.84
CA ILE A 202 -2.20 14.71 11.16
C ILE A 202 -2.90 15.27 12.42
N ARG A 203 -3.96 14.62 12.89
CA ARG A 203 -4.69 15.01 14.11
C ARG A 203 -3.88 14.65 15.36
N MET A 204 -3.02 13.64 15.26
CA MET A 204 -2.18 13.16 16.35
C MET A 204 -0.81 13.86 16.35
N PRO A 205 -0.25 14.17 17.52
CA PRO A 205 1.17 14.52 17.62
C PRO A 205 2.04 13.28 17.38
N CYS A 206 3.28 13.48 16.97
CA CYS A 206 4.29 12.43 16.98
C CYS A 206 5.57 12.90 17.68
N THR A 207 6.03 12.11 18.64
CA THR A 207 7.22 12.41 19.45
C THR A 207 8.51 11.82 18.89
N ARG A 208 8.42 11.02 17.82
CA ARG A 208 9.52 10.27 17.18
C ARG A 208 9.57 10.56 15.69
N MET A 209 9.94 11.79 15.33
CA MET A 209 10.09 12.18 13.93
C MET A 209 11.34 11.61 13.27
N ASP A 210 12.26 11.04 14.07
CA ASP A 210 13.42 10.26 13.62
C ASP A 210 13.02 8.92 12.99
N ASP A 211 11.92 8.34 13.45
CA ASP A 211 11.31 7.12 12.93
C ASP A 211 9.78 7.25 13.01
N PRO A 212 9.13 7.83 11.98
CA PRO A 212 7.70 8.05 12.01
C PRO A 212 6.86 6.77 12.10
N THR A 213 7.43 5.59 11.80
CA THR A 213 6.74 4.31 12.04
C THR A 213 6.43 4.11 13.53
N LYS A 214 7.17 4.78 14.42
CA LYS A 214 6.97 4.76 15.88
C LYS A 214 6.01 5.82 16.39
N CYS A 215 5.31 6.54 15.51
CA CYS A 215 4.21 7.41 15.93
C CYS A 215 3.01 6.63 16.48
N TYR A 216 2.91 5.32 16.17
CA TYR A 216 2.03 4.37 16.84
C TYR A 216 2.84 3.39 17.69
N ASP A 217 2.46 3.19 18.95
CA ASP A 217 3.06 2.15 19.80
C ASP A 217 2.42 0.81 19.52
N ILE A 218 3.09 0.00 18.70
CA ILE A 218 2.72 -1.38 18.42
C ILE A 218 3.58 -2.41 19.16
N SER A 219 4.34 -1.99 20.18
CA SER A 219 5.30 -2.87 20.86
C SER A 219 4.64 -4.09 21.51
N ALA A 220 3.37 -3.97 21.92
CA ALA A 220 2.58 -5.09 22.42
C ALA A 220 2.36 -6.17 21.35
N VAL A 221 2.15 -5.77 20.09
CA VAL A 221 1.98 -6.70 18.96
C VAL A 221 3.26 -7.49 18.71
N SER A 222 4.41 -6.81 18.65
CA SER A 222 5.71 -7.49 18.49
C SER A 222 5.97 -8.48 19.63
N LYS A 223 5.75 -8.06 20.88
CA LYS A 223 5.91 -8.93 22.05
C LYS A 223 4.95 -10.12 22.04
N TYR A 224 3.71 -9.92 21.62
CA TYR A 224 2.72 -10.98 21.49
C TYR A 224 3.12 -12.00 20.43
N LEU A 225 3.52 -11.54 19.24
CA LEU A 225 3.93 -12.40 18.14
C LEU A 225 5.24 -13.16 18.43
N ASP A 226 6.13 -12.58 19.25
CA ASP A 226 7.36 -13.25 19.68
C ASP A 226 7.21 -14.14 20.92
N ALA A 227 6.04 -14.16 21.56
CA ALA A 227 5.82 -15.04 22.71
C ALA A 227 5.94 -16.52 22.29
N PRO A 228 6.70 -17.37 23.02
CA PRO A 228 6.95 -18.75 22.59
C PRO A 228 5.68 -19.56 22.32
N ASN A 229 4.67 -19.42 23.18
CA ASN A 229 3.38 -20.09 23.02
C ASN A 229 2.62 -19.62 21.76
N VAL A 230 2.77 -18.37 21.35
CA VAL A 230 2.14 -17.82 20.14
C VAL A 230 2.87 -18.33 18.90
N ARG A 231 4.20 -18.27 18.89
CA ARG A 231 5.03 -18.81 17.80
C ARG A 231 4.77 -20.30 17.57
N ASP A 232 4.70 -21.09 18.64
CA ASP A 232 4.37 -22.51 18.58
C ASP A 232 2.95 -22.74 18.02
N SER A 233 1.97 -21.95 18.48
CA SER A 233 0.58 -22.07 18.02
C SER A 233 0.39 -21.70 16.54
N LEU A 234 1.18 -20.74 16.06
CA LEU A 234 1.19 -20.32 14.66
C LEU A 234 2.07 -21.22 13.77
N GLY A 235 2.81 -22.17 14.35
CA GLY A 235 3.72 -23.05 13.62
C GLY A 235 4.93 -22.32 13.02
N VAL A 236 5.40 -21.25 13.67
CA VAL A 236 6.55 -20.46 13.21
C VAL A 236 7.82 -21.30 13.30
N ASP A 237 8.52 -21.47 12.18
CA ASP A 237 9.83 -22.12 12.16
C ASP A 237 10.90 -21.21 12.79
N SER A 238 11.03 -21.31 14.11
CA SER A 238 11.95 -20.47 14.89
C SER A 238 13.44 -20.76 14.63
N LYS A 239 13.79 -21.73 13.78
CA LYS A 239 15.17 -21.91 13.30
C LYS A 239 15.52 -20.93 12.18
N HIS A 240 14.53 -20.52 11.39
CA HIS A 240 14.72 -19.67 10.21
C HIS A 240 14.08 -18.29 10.37
N ALA A 241 12.91 -18.20 11.00
CA ALA A 241 12.25 -16.94 11.29
C ALA A 241 12.79 -16.31 12.59
N GLY A 242 13.36 -15.12 12.48
CA GLY A 242 13.85 -14.33 13.62
C GLY A 242 12.73 -13.77 14.50
N ALA A 243 13.08 -12.77 15.32
CA ALA A 243 12.10 -11.96 16.04
C ALA A 243 11.19 -11.23 15.04
N TRP A 244 9.89 -11.18 15.32
CA TRP A 244 8.94 -10.52 14.46
C TRP A 244 9.21 -9.02 14.42
N GLN A 245 9.33 -8.48 13.20
CA GLN A 245 9.49 -7.06 12.95
C GLN A 245 8.33 -6.57 12.11
N GLU A 246 7.85 -5.37 12.42
CA GLU A 246 6.79 -4.69 11.68
C GLU A 246 7.21 -4.38 10.24
N CYS A 247 8.42 -3.87 10.07
CA CYS A 247 9.02 -3.55 8.79
C CYS A 247 10.46 -4.08 8.76
N ASN A 248 10.83 -4.72 7.65
CA ASN A 248 12.21 -5.11 7.40
C ASN A 248 12.93 -3.98 6.64
N VAL A 249 13.94 -3.38 7.27
CA VAL A 249 14.69 -2.24 6.70
C VAL A 249 15.54 -2.65 5.50
N GLU A 250 16.07 -3.87 5.48
CA GLU A 250 16.88 -4.36 4.35
C GLU A 250 16.03 -4.51 3.09
N VAL A 251 14.82 -5.07 3.25
CA VAL A 251 13.82 -5.13 2.17
C VAL A 251 13.45 -3.72 1.70
N ASN A 252 13.21 -2.79 2.62
CA ASN A 252 12.90 -1.41 2.26
C ASN A 252 14.03 -0.75 1.43
N VAL A 253 15.29 -0.92 1.84
CA VAL A 253 16.46 -0.41 1.11
C VAL A 253 16.59 -1.08 -0.26
N ALA A 254 16.35 -2.39 -0.36
CA ALA A 254 16.42 -3.11 -1.63
C ALA A 254 15.43 -2.56 -2.68
N PHE A 255 14.18 -2.30 -2.28
CA PHE A 255 13.17 -1.66 -3.15
C PHE A 255 13.51 -0.21 -3.50
N TYR A 256 14.08 0.54 -2.55
CA TYR A 256 14.54 1.90 -2.82
C TYR A 256 15.63 1.93 -3.90
N MET A 257 16.59 1.00 -3.83
CA MET A 257 17.72 0.92 -4.77
C MET A 257 17.30 0.58 -6.20
N THR A 258 16.12 -0.01 -6.41
CA THR A 258 15.55 -0.27 -7.74
C THR A 258 14.65 0.87 -8.24
N ALA A 259 14.57 1.97 -7.47
CA ALA A 259 13.69 3.11 -7.71
C ALA A 259 12.22 2.69 -7.90
N ASP A 260 11.81 1.64 -7.21
CA ASP A 260 10.52 1.03 -7.49
C ASP A 260 9.34 1.94 -7.10
N ILE A 261 9.52 2.67 -6.00
CA ILE A 261 8.55 3.64 -5.47
C ILE A 261 8.00 4.64 -6.51
N VAL A 262 8.74 4.91 -7.60
CA VAL A 262 8.33 5.84 -8.67
C VAL A 262 7.82 5.17 -9.93
N LYS A 263 7.82 3.83 -10.01
CA LYS A 263 7.29 3.11 -11.17
C LYS A 263 5.77 3.31 -11.32
N PRO A 264 5.26 3.31 -12.57
CA PRO A 264 3.87 3.66 -12.84
C PRO A 264 2.91 2.46 -12.79
N PHE A 265 2.76 1.81 -11.61
CA PHE A 265 1.87 0.64 -11.47
C PHE A 265 0.38 0.94 -11.65
N ASN A 266 0.04 2.22 -11.75
CA ASN A 266 -1.27 2.69 -12.15
C ASN A 266 -1.71 2.19 -13.53
N THR A 267 -0.79 1.81 -14.42
CA THR A 267 -1.15 1.21 -15.71
C THR A 267 -1.81 -0.16 -15.53
N TYR A 268 -1.37 -0.96 -14.57
CA TYR A 268 -1.98 -2.26 -14.27
C TYR A 268 -3.42 -2.14 -13.77
N VAL A 269 -3.71 -1.16 -12.93
CA VAL A 269 -5.09 -0.82 -12.55
C VAL A 269 -5.94 -0.47 -13.79
N SER A 270 -5.35 0.21 -14.78
CA SER A 270 -6.06 0.52 -16.03
C SER A 270 -6.41 -0.74 -16.82
N ASP A 271 -5.49 -1.71 -16.89
CA ASP A 271 -5.72 -2.98 -17.58
C ASP A 271 -6.80 -3.81 -16.90
N LEU A 272 -6.77 -3.90 -15.57
CA LEU A 272 -7.79 -4.60 -14.79
C LEU A 272 -9.18 -3.98 -14.99
N LEU A 273 -9.29 -2.65 -14.93
CA LEU A 273 -10.54 -1.92 -15.21
C LEU A 273 -11.04 -2.13 -16.64
N ASN A 274 -10.13 -2.30 -17.59
CA ASN A 274 -10.48 -2.49 -19.01
C ASN A 274 -11.06 -3.87 -19.30
N ASP A 275 -10.93 -4.81 -18.37
CA ASP A 275 -11.41 -6.20 -18.44
C ASP A 275 -12.46 -6.50 -17.34
N ASP A 276 -13.22 -5.47 -16.94
CA ASP A 276 -14.37 -5.54 -16.02
C ASP A 276 -14.07 -6.02 -14.58
N LEU A 277 -12.80 -5.95 -14.13
CA LEU A 277 -12.49 -6.11 -12.72
C LEU A 277 -12.87 -4.86 -11.91
N ARG A 278 -13.37 -5.09 -10.69
CA ARG A 278 -13.71 -4.01 -9.76
C ARG A 278 -12.45 -3.40 -9.14
N VAL A 279 -12.41 -2.08 -9.04
CA VAL A 279 -11.36 -1.36 -8.32
C VAL A 279 -11.99 -0.41 -7.32
N LEU A 280 -11.61 -0.55 -6.05
CA LEU A 280 -11.92 0.40 -4.99
C LEU A 280 -10.63 1.09 -4.56
N ILE A 281 -10.55 2.41 -4.69
CA ILE A 281 -9.52 3.22 -4.06
C ILE A 281 -10.21 4.03 -2.96
N TYR A 282 -9.75 3.87 -1.72
CA TYR A 282 -10.26 4.61 -0.56
C TYR A 282 -9.10 5.23 0.20
N ALA A 283 -9.32 6.36 0.88
CA ALA A 283 -8.27 7.04 1.63
C ALA A 283 -8.88 7.79 2.82
N GLY A 284 -8.28 7.62 3.99
CA GLY A 284 -8.54 8.46 5.16
C GLY A 284 -8.08 9.89 4.90
N ASP A 285 -8.90 10.88 5.27
CA ASP A 285 -8.65 12.30 5.01
C ASP A 285 -7.63 12.95 5.96
N ALA A 286 -7.20 12.22 6.99
CA ALA A 286 -6.19 12.64 7.97
C ALA A 286 -4.78 12.11 7.69
N ASP A 287 -4.61 11.20 6.73
CA ASP A 287 -3.29 10.68 6.36
C ASP A 287 -2.52 11.72 5.53
N LEU A 288 -1.24 11.89 5.83
CA LEU A 288 -0.34 12.78 5.11
C LEU A 288 0.52 12.03 4.09
N VAL A 289 0.94 10.79 4.40
CA VAL A 289 1.89 10.03 3.57
C VAL A 289 1.24 9.64 2.25
N CYS A 290 0.03 9.09 2.28
CA CYS A 290 -0.74 8.72 1.10
C CYS A 290 -2.12 9.39 1.14
N ASN A 291 -2.08 10.72 1.13
CA ASN A 291 -3.24 11.55 1.42
C ASN A 291 -4.38 11.40 0.39
N TRP A 292 -5.60 11.71 0.82
CA TRP A 292 -6.80 11.54 0.01
C TRP A 292 -6.87 12.42 -1.25
N SER A 293 -6.20 13.59 -1.27
CA SER A 293 -6.17 14.46 -2.45
C SER A 293 -5.47 13.74 -3.61
N ASP A 294 -4.38 13.06 -3.30
CA ASP A 294 -3.60 12.23 -4.21
C ASP A 294 -4.47 11.12 -4.83
N SER A 295 -5.14 10.34 -3.97
CA SER A 295 -6.03 9.24 -4.39
C SER A 295 -7.16 9.75 -5.30
N MET A 296 -7.75 10.91 -4.98
CA MET A 296 -8.80 11.53 -5.79
C MET A 296 -8.30 11.99 -7.16
N ARG A 297 -7.05 12.47 -7.26
CA ARG A 297 -6.42 12.85 -8.53
C ARG A 297 -6.11 11.64 -9.39
N HIS A 298 -5.68 10.56 -8.76
CA HIS A 298 -5.46 9.26 -9.38
C HIS A 298 -6.75 8.69 -10.02
N LEU A 299 -7.84 8.62 -9.23
CA LEU A 299 -9.18 8.19 -9.69
C LEU A 299 -9.72 9.01 -10.87
N ARG A 300 -9.47 10.33 -10.87
CA ARG A 300 -9.87 11.22 -11.97
C ARG A 300 -9.18 10.89 -13.30
N ARG A 301 -7.98 10.29 -13.29
CA ARG A 301 -7.33 9.83 -14.52
C ARG A 301 -7.93 8.53 -15.06
N TYR A 302 -8.28 7.58 -14.19
CA TYR A 302 -8.95 6.34 -14.59
C TYR A 302 -10.32 6.59 -15.19
N THR A 303 -11.14 7.40 -14.52
CA THR A 303 -12.48 7.75 -15.01
C THR A 303 -12.45 8.48 -16.34
N ARG A 304 -11.46 9.35 -16.59
CA ARG A 304 -11.29 9.98 -17.92
C ARG A 304 -10.98 8.96 -19.02
N ARG A 305 -10.14 7.96 -18.74
CA ARG A 305 -9.83 6.88 -19.69
C ARG A 305 -11.03 5.96 -19.92
N ALA A 306 -11.74 5.56 -18.86
CA ALA A 306 -12.94 4.74 -18.95
C ALA A 306 -14.08 5.47 -19.70
N MET A 307 -14.35 6.74 -19.39
CA MET A 307 -15.36 7.57 -20.07
C MET A 307 -15.03 7.82 -21.54
N ALA A 308 -13.75 8.00 -21.89
CA ALA A 308 -13.34 8.13 -23.29
C ALA A 308 -13.59 6.84 -24.09
N ARG A 309 -13.63 5.67 -23.42
CA ARG A 309 -13.92 4.36 -24.04
C ARG A 309 -15.42 4.08 -24.14
N THR A 310 -16.21 4.46 -23.13
CA THR A 310 -17.66 4.16 -23.08
C THR A 310 -18.55 5.24 -23.70
N GLY A 311 -17.99 6.39 -24.08
CA GLY A 311 -18.76 7.53 -24.60
C GLY A 311 -19.66 8.20 -23.55
N ALA A 312 -19.53 7.83 -22.26
CA ALA A 312 -20.35 8.35 -21.18
C ALA A 312 -19.87 9.75 -20.75
N SER A 313 -20.78 10.72 -20.75
CA SER A 313 -20.51 12.09 -20.26
C SER A 313 -20.61 12.16 -18.74
N ARG A 314 -19.87 13.10 -18.12
CA ARG A 314 -19.94 13.35 -16.67
C ARG A 314 -21.36 13.77 -16.28
N GLY A 315 -22.07 12.93 -15.54
CA GLY A 315 -23.22 13.37 -14.75
C GLY A 315 -22.76 14.47 -13.79
N ARG A 316 -23.23 15.69 -13.99
CA ARG A 316 -23.07 16.78 -13.01
C ARG A 316 -23.79 16.35 -11.73
N SER A 317 -23.04 16.15 -10.66
CA SER A 317 -23.58 16.23 -9.31
C SER A 317 -23.99 17.68 -9.08
N THR A 318 -25.27 17.99 -9.28
CA THR A 318 -25.89 19.20 -8.76
C THR A 318 -26.21 18.95 -7.29
N THR A 319 -25.34 19.44 -6.41
CA THR A 319 -25.75 19.71 -5.02
C THR A 319 -26.61 20.97 -5.04
N SER A 320 -27.92 20.78 -4.86
CA SER A 320 -28.84 21.79 -4.34
C SER A 320 -28.61 21.98 -2.84
#